data_AF-A0A3G6ZLW0-F1
#
_entry.id   AF-A0A3G6ZLW0-F1
#
_cell.length_a   1.000
_cell.length_b   1.000
_cell.length_c   1.000
_cell.angle_alpha   90.00
_cell.angle_beta   90.00
_cell.angle_gamma   90.00
#
_symmetry.space_group_name_H-M   'P 1'
#
loop_
_entity.id
_entity.type
_entity.pdbx_description
1 polymer ?
#
loop_
_entity_poly.entity_id
_entity_poly.type
_entity_poly.pdbx_seq_one_letter_code
_entity_poly.pdbx_strand_id
1 'polypeptide(L)'
;MTASASPRTSLLAAGSLVGLALVLAAPLAASAHVGVSPEVAPAGARTTLQFSFSHGCEDSPTTTLAVDIPDEVVTATPVVGGDWTITRDVGADGVPTRVTFTADEPIESGLRASVALDVTFAEASAGATVAFPVEQSCVTGSTAWNDVAETGEEEPAHPAPVVLVSAPEEGAASEHGGSHASVASEDPAASAATEQTGTDDPVARGLAAASLAAGVGALVVALWRRRARS
;
A
#
# COMPACT_ATOMS: atom_id res chain seq x y z
N MET A 1 -51.37 -9.70 -63.01
CA MET A 1 -50.60 -10.84 -62.47
C MET A 1 -49.58 -10.27 -61.51
N THR A 2 -49.74 -10.61 -60.23
CA THR A 2 -49.06 -10.03 -59.06
C THR A 2 -47.63 -10.52 -58.94
N ALA A 3 -46.66 -9.60 -58.84
CA ALA A 3 -45.28 -9.92 -58.51
C ALA A 3 -45.14 -10.09 -56.98
N SER A 4 -44.67 -11.27 -56.57
CA SER A 4 -44.40 -11.63 -55.17
C SER A 4 -42.97 -11.22 -54.82
N ALA A 5 -42.79 -10.35 -53.83
CA ALA A 5 -41.48 -10.01 -53.29
C ALA A 5 -41.32 -10.64 -51.91
N SER A 6 -40.39 -11.60 -51.81
CA SER A 6 -39.98 -12.22 -50.54
C SER A 6 -39.08 -11.27 -49.73
N PRO A 7 -39.25 -11.14 -48.41
CA PRO A 7 -38.29 -10.46 -47.55
C PRO A 7 -37.12 -11.41 -47.24
N ARG A 8 -35.95 -11.13 -47.82
CA ARG A 8 -34.70 -11.83 -47.45
C ARG A 8 -34.09 -11.17 -46.22
N THR A 9 -34.37 -11.79 -45.07
CA THR A 9 -33.40 -12.11 -44.02
C THR A 9 -32.50 -10.96 -43.54
N SER A 10 -32.99 -10.23 -42.55
CA SER A 10 -32.18 -9.46 -41.60
C SER A 10 -31.47 -10.43 -40.65
N LEU A 11 -30.32 -10.95 -41.06
CA LEU A 11 -29.36 -11.63 -40.18
C LEU A 11 -28.05 -10.90 -40.39
N LEU A 12 -27.59 -10.19 -39.36
CA LEU A 12 -26.21 -9.72 -39.10
C LEU A 12 -26.28 -8.50 -38.16
N ALA A 13 -26.74 -8.71 -36.91
CA ALA A 13 -26.61 -7.70 -35.86
C ALA A 13 -26.65 -8.31 -34.45
N ALA A 14 -26.00 -9.46 -34.25
CA ALA A 14 -25.85 -10.06 -32.93
C ALA A 14 -24.40 -10.52 -32.75
N GLY A 15 -23.51 -9.59 -32.39
CA GLY A 15 -22.09 -9.93 -32.24
C GLY A 15 -21.20 -8.87 -31.62
N SER A 16 -21.74 -7.91 -30.84
CA SER A 16 -20.88 -6.85 -30.24
C SER A 16 -21.30 -6.38 -28.85
N LEU A 17 -21.96 -7.22 -28.05
CA LEU A 17 -22.27 -6.90 -26.63
C LEU A 17 -21.48 -7.74 -25.61
N VAL A 18 -20.70 -8.74 -26.03
CA VAL A 18 -19.92 -9.63 -25.13
C VAL A 18 -18.43 -9.22 -25.11
N GLY A 19 -18.16 -7.92 -24.97
CA GLY A 19 -16.79 -7.41 -24.88
C GLY A 19 -16.57 -6.36 -23.79
N LEU A 20 -17.64 -5.72 -23.32
CA LEU A 20 -17.55 -4.60 -22.37
C LEU A 20 -17.84 -5.01 -20.91
N ALA A 21 -18.31 -6.24 -20.67
CA ALA A 21 -18.65 -6.70 -19.31
C ALA A 21 -17.44 -7.20 -18.51
N LEU A 22 -16.28 -7.43 -19.12
CA LEU A 22 -15.13 -8.06 -18.45
C LEU A 22 -14.12 -7.07 -17.85
N VAL A 23 -14.29 -5.75 -18.05
CA VAL A 23 -13.38 -4.73 -17.51
C VAL A 23 -13.83 -4.21 -16.13
N LEU A 24 -15.03 -4.57 -15.66
CA LEU A 24 -15.58 -4.09 -14.38
C LEU A 24 -15.44 -5.09 -13.22
N ALA A 25 -14.81 -6.23 -13.44
CA ALA A 25 -14.52 -7.23 -12.41
C ALA A 25 -13.01 -7.32 -12.12
N ALA A 26 -12.28 -6.20 -12.24
CA ALA A 26 -11.07 -6.08 -11.44
C ALA A 26 -11.54 -6.23 -9.99
N PRO A 27 -11.05 -7.23 -9.22
CA PRO A 27 -11.43 -7.34 -7.84
C PRO A 27 -11.08 -6.01 -7.18
N LEU A 28 -12.10 -5.31 -6.69
CA LEU A 28 -11.94 -4.30 -5.65
C LEU A 28 -11.54 -5.04 -4.37
N ALA A 29 -10.43 -5.78 -4.41
CA ALA A 29 -9.65 -6.08 -3.22
C ALA A 29 -9.05 -4.75 -2.79
N ALA A 30 -9.91 -3.82 -2.36
CA ALA A 30 -9.52 -2.66 -1.62
C ALA A 30 -8.80 -3.23 -0.39
N SER A 31 -7.49 -3.01 -0.32
CA SER A 31 -6.60 -3.62 0.67
C SER A 31 -7.23 -3.53 2.05
N ALA A 32 -7.72 -4.69 2.50
CA ALA A 32 -8.41 -4.88 3.77
C ALA A 32 -7.47 -5.50 4.81
N HIS A 33 -6.16 -5.42 4.59
CA HIS A 33 -5.17 -6.06 5.43
C HIS A 33 -4.55 -5.00 6.34
N VAL A 34 -4.18 -5.40 7.55
CA VAL A 34 -3.25 -4.58 8.33
C VAL A 34 -1.93 -4.58 7.57
N GLY A 35 -1.46 -3.39 7.20
CA GLY A 35 -0.19 -3.20 6.49
C GLY A 35 0.89 -2.62 7.39
N VAL A 36 2.15 -2.81 7.02
CA VAL A 36 3.31 -2.17 7.67
C VAL A 36 4.05 -1.27 6.68
N SER A 37 4.57 -0.14 7.16
CA SER A 37 5.42 0.75 6.37
C SER A 37 6.55 1.33 7.22
N PRO A 38 7.79 1.41 6.71
CA PRO A 38 8.25 0.83 5.45
C PRO A 38 8.25 -0.71 5.48
N GLU A 39 8.16 -1.34 4.31
CA GLU A 39 8.25 -2.80 4.14
C GLU A 39 9.70 -3.29 4.07
N VAL A 40 10.67 -2.37 4.11
CA VAL A 40 12.11 -2.66 4.12
C VAL A 40 12.76 -1.84 5.21
N ALA A 41 13.60 -2.47 6.04
CA ALA A 41 14.33 -1.81 7.11
C ALA A 41 15.76 -2.36 7.22
N PRO A 42 16.78 -1.53 7.45
CA PRO A 42 18.15 -1.99 7.62
C PRO A 42 18.36 -2.74 8.95
N ALA A 43 19.15 -3.81 8.90
CA ALA A 43 19.62 -4.49 10.10
C ALA A 43 20.51 -3.55 10.95
N GLY A 44 20.38 -3.61 12.27
CA GLY A 44 21.22 -2.85 13.21
C GLY A 44 20.90 -1.36 13.36
N ALA A 45 20.02 -0.77 12.53
CA ALA A 45 19.60 0.62 12.66
C ALA A 45 18.16 0.75 13.18
N ARG A 46 17.85 1.88 13.83
CA ARG A 46 16.50 2.18 14.28
C ARG A 46 15.62 2.61 13.10
N THR A 47 14.47 1.97 12.96
CA THR A 47 13.46 2.30 11.95
C THR A 47 12.10 2.44 12.63
N THR A 48 11.36 3.50 12.29
CA THR A 48 9.96 3.64 12.70
C THR A 48 9.07 2.85 11.75
N LEU A 49 8.48 1.77 12.24
CA LEU A 49 7.45 1.00 11.53
C LEU A 49 6.07 1.54 11.90
N GLN A 50 5.22 1.73 10.89
CA GLN A 50 3.83 2.13 11.03
C GLN A 50 2.92 1.00 10.58
N PHE A 51 2.08 0.53 11.49
CA PHE A 51 1.04 -0.47 11.22
C PHE A 51 -0.27 0.27 10.99
N SER A 52 -0.96 0.00 9.88
CA SER A 52 -2.18 0.74 9.50
C SER A 52 -3.30 -0.16 8.99
N PHE A 53 -4.53 0.27 9.19
CA PHE A 53 -5.75 -0.38 8.71
C PHE A 53 -6.77 0.67 8.25
N SER A 54 -7.81 0.24 7.51
CA SER A 54 -8.90 1.13 7.05
C SER A 54 -10.32 0.59 7.21
N HIS A 55 -10.48 -0.62 7.75
CA HIS A 55 -11.75 -1.19 8.17
C HIS A 55 -11.50 -1.99 9.45
N GLY A 56 -12.58 -2.32 10.16
CA GLY A 56 -12.50 -3.27 11.25
C GLY A 56 -12.92 -4.69 10.84
N CYS A 57 -13.23 -5.50 11.82
CA CYS A 57 -13.50 -6.92 11.74
C CYS A 57 -14.95 -7.08 11.26
N GLU A 58 -15.14 -7.60 10.05
CA GLU A 58 -16.48 -7.66 9.41
C GLU A 58 -17.20 -6.28 9.47
N ASP A 59 -16.46 -5.20 9.21
CA ASP A 59 -16.90 -3.78 9.32
C ASP A 59 -17.27 -3.28 10.73
N SER A 60 -17.10 -4.10 11.77
CA SER A 60 -17.24 -3.65 13.16
C SER A 60 -16.11 -2.70 13.57
N PRO A 61 -16.36 -1.57 14.28
CA PRO A 61 -15.31 -0.63 14.67
C PRO A 61 -14.16 -1.26 15.45
N THR A 62 -12.92 -0.88 15.12
CA THR A 62 -11.70 -1.42 15.75
C THR A 62 -11.48 -0.76 17.11
N THR A 63 -11.24 -1.57 18.14
CA THR A 63 -10.98 -1.11 19.51
C THR A 63 -9.52 -1.27 19.90
N THR A 64 -8.81 -2.24 19.33
CA THR A 64 -7.43 -2.55 19.70
C THR A 64 -6.65 -3.14 18.53
N LEU A 65 -5.38 -2.77 18.44
CA LEU A 65 -4.38 -3.39 17.59
C LEU A 65 -3.24 -3.89 18.48
N ALA A 66 -3.05 -5.21 18.54
CA ALA A 66 -1.96 -5.83 19.28
C ALA A 66 -0.92 -6.39 18.30
N VAL A 67 0.30 -5.88 18.38
CA VAL A 67 1.42 -6.27 17.51
C VAL A 67 2.36 -7.18 18.29
N ASP A 68 2.59 -8.39 17.77
CA ASP A 68 3.59 -9.31 18.28
C ASP A 68 4.97 -8.91 17.78
N ILE A 69 5.93 -8.85 18.70
CA ILE A 69 7.30 -8.47 18.40
C ILE A 69 8.10 -9.76 18.17
N PRO A 70 8.63 -9.97 16.96
CA PRO A 70 9.34 -11.20 16.63
C PRO A 70 10.78 -11.17 17.18
N ASP A 71 11.38 -12.35 17.37
CA ASP A 71 12.69 -12.53 18.03
C ASP A 71 13.84 -11.83 17.28
N GLU A 72 13.67 -11.54 15.99
CA GLU A 72 14.62 -10.79 15.18
C GLU A 72 14.73 -9.31 15.58
N VAL A 73 13.78 -8.79 16.36
CA VAL A 73 13.76 -7.41 16.84
C VAL A 73 14.43 -7.33 18.21
N VAL A 74 15.57 -6.64 18.28
CA VAL A 74 16.37 -6.51 19.51
C VAL A 74 15.96 -5.31 20.36
N THR A 75 15.19 -4.38 19.80
CA THR A 75 14.52 -3.32 20.56
C THR A 75 13.21 -2.96 19.88
N ALA A 76 12.14 -2.79 20.65
CA ALA A 76 10.86 -2.27 20.17
C ALA A 76 10.33 -1.22 21.14
N THR A 77 10.12 0.00 20.66
CA THR A 77 9.61 1.12 21.47
C THR A 77 8.37 1.69 20.81
N PRO A 78 7.19 1.64 21.45
CA PRO A 78 6.01 2.28 20.87
C PRO A 78 6.14 3.79 20.84
N VAL A 79 5.72 4.36 19.72
CA VAL A 79 5.59 5.80 19.52
C VAL A 79 4.23 6.22 20.07
N VAL A 80 4.23 7.18 20.98
CA VAL A 80 3.00 7.70 21.59
C VAL A 80 2.26 8.58 20.58
N GLY A 81 1.02 8.19 20.25
CA GLY A 81 0.07 8.99 19.47
C GLY A 81 -1.04 9.55 20.37
N GLY A 82 -1.78 10.56 19.87
CA GLY A 82 -2.77 11.31 20.66
C GLY A 82 -4.07 10.57 21.01
N ASP A 83 -4.32 9.41 20.38
CA ASP A 83 -5.62 8.72 20.42
C ASP A 83 -5.49 7.24 20.85
N TRP A 84 -4.34 6.86 21.41
CA TRP A 84 -4.01 5.47 21.76
C TRP A 84 -3.47 5.35 23.18
N THR A 85 -4.11 4.49 23.96
CA THR A 85 -3.55 3.95 25.20
C THR A 85 -2.66 2.74 24.87
N ILE A 86 -1.42 2.73 25.40
CA ILE A 86 -0.40 1.72 25.06
C ILE A 86 -0.08 0.84 26.27
N THR A 87 -0.14 -0.48 26.09
CA THR A 87 0.35 -1.47 27.06
C THR A 87 1.40 -2.37 26.41
N ARG A 88 2.28 -2.97 27.23
CA ARG A 88 3.43 -3.76 26.78
C ARG A 88 3.60 -4.98 27.67
N ASP A 89 3.68 -6.15 27.04
CA ASP A 89 4.17 -7.36 27.67
C ASP A 89 5.68 -7.41 27.47
N VAL A 90 6.46 -7.29 28.56
CA VAL A 90 7.92 -7.17 28.48
C VAL A 90 8.57 -8.52 28.76
N GLY A 91 9.44 -8.95 27.83
CA GLY A 91 10.25 -10.15 27.94
C GLY A 91 11.34 -10.05 29.01
N ALA A 92 12.00 -11.18 29.29
CA ALA A 92 13.04 -11.28 30.31
C ALA A 92 14.30 -10.44 29.98
N ASP A 93 14.52 -10.15 28.70
CA ASP A 93 15.60 -9.32 28.16
C ASP A 93 15.25 -7.81 28.15
N GLY A 94 14.03 -7.44 28.55
CA GLY A 94 13.55 -6.07 28.55
C GLY A 94 12.97 -5.60 27.21
N VAL A 95 12.93 -6.45 26.19
CA VAL A 95 12.27 -6.17 24.91
C VAL A 95 10.79 -6.56 25.02
N PRO A 96 9.83 -5.72 24.58
CA PRO A 96 8.44 -6.14 24.52
C PRO A 96 8.26 -7.35 23.62
N THR A 97 7.52 -8.37 24.07
CA THR A 97 7.08 -9.49 23.23
C THR A 97 5.76 -9.19 22.53
N ARG A 98 4.96 -8.28 23.10
CA ARG A 98 3.73 -7.75 22.52
C ARG A 98 3.53 -6.30 22.92
N VAL A 99 3.05 -5.50 21.97
CA VAL A 99 2.61 -4.13 22.21
C VAL A 99 1.17 -3.98 21.80
N THR A 100 0.31 -3.57 22.75
CA THR A 100 -1.12 -3.43 22.53
C THR A 100 -1.50 -1.95 22.56
N PHE A 101 -2.06 -1.50 21.45
CA PHE A 101 -2.59 -0.15 21.26
C PHE A 101 -4.12 -0.22 21.34
N THR A 102 -4.70 0.41 22.36
CA THR A 102 -6.15 0.51 22.56
C THR A 102 -6.60 1.91 22.18
N ALA A 103 -7.55 2.01 21.25
CA ALA A 103 -8.07 3.29 20.81
C ALA A 103 -8.91 3.91 21.94
N ASP A 104 -8.77 5.22 22.15
CA ASP A 104 -9.56 5.91 23.19
C ASP A 104 -11.06 5.92 22.85
N GLU A 105 -11.39 5.90 21.55
CA GLU A 105 -12.73 5.66 21.00
C GLU A 105 -12.63 4.62 19.87
N PRO A 106 -13.58 3.66 19.74
CA PRO A 106 -13.57 2.69 18.65
C PRO A 106 -13.53 3.36 17.27
N ILE A 107 -12.64 2.88 16.40
CA ILE A 107 -12.39 3.45 15.08
C ILE A 107 -13.33 2.81 14.06
N GLU A 108 -14.26 3.61 13.52
CA GLU A 108 -15.24 3.17 12.53
C GLU A 108 -14.60 2.68 11.22
N SER A 109 -15.24 1.71 10.57
CA SER A 109 -14.83 1.25 9.24
C SER A 109 -14.90 2.40 8.22
N GLY A 110 -13.92 2.47 7.31
CA GLY A 110 -13.77 3.57 6.35
C GLY A 110 -12.87 4.71 6.83
N LEU A 111 -12.45 4.71 8.09
CA LEU A 111 -11.40 5.59 8.60
C LEU A 111 -10.05 4.87 8.55
N ARG A 112 -9.00 5.59 8.12
CA ARG A 112 -7.63 5.08 8.21
C ARG A 112 -7.05 5.45 9.56
N ALA A 113 -6.51 4.45 10.25
CA ALA A 113 -5.77 4.64 11.49
C ALA A 113 -4.44 3.90 11.45
N SER A 114 -3.51 4.34 12.29
CA SER A 114 -2.20 3.71 12.42
C SER A 114 -1.62 3.85 13.81
N VAL A 115 -0.70 2.93 14.11
CA VAL A 115 0.13 2.90 15.31
C VAL A 115 1.59 2.72 14.87
N ALA A 116 2.54 3.15 15.70
CA ALA A 116 3.94 3.11 15.32
C ALA A 116 4.85 2.52 16.41
N LEU A 117 5.89 1.82 15.95
CA LEU A 117 6.95 1.21 16.75
C LEU A 117 8.30 1.66 16.18
N ASP A 118 9.17 2.22 17.01
CA ASP A 118 10.60 2.31 16.71
C ASP A 118 11.25 0.97 17.02
N VAL A 119 11.71 0.29 15.98
CA VAL A 119 12.34 -1.03 16.09
C VAL A 119 13.79 -1.00 15.63
N THR A 120 14.58 -1.95 16.12
CA THR A 120 15.89 -2.28 15.56
C THR A 120 15.96 -3.78 15.39
N PHE A 121 16.29 -4.23 14.17
CA PHE A 121 16.50 -5.64 13.87
C PHE A 121 17.93 -6.06 14.22
N ALA A 122 18.11 -7.31 14.65
CA ALA A 122 19.43 -7.90 14.84
C ALA A 122 20.23 -7.87 13.53
N GLU A 123 21.53 -7.60 13.60
CA GLU A 123 22.41 -7.63 12.41
C GLU A 123 22.40 -9.00 11.71
N ALA A 124 22.25 -10.08 12.49
CA ALA A 124 22.16 -11.45 11.98
C ALA A 124 20.90 -11.71 11.13
N SER A 125 19.89 -10.83 11.21
CA SER A 125 18.64 -10.95 10.46
C SER A 125 18.74 -10.32 9.06
N ALA A 126 19.89 -9.79 8.65
CA ALA A 126 20.06 -9.24 7.30
C ALA A 126 19.72 -10.28 6.22
N GLY A 127 18.82 -9.89 5.31
CA GLY A 127 18.28 -10.73 4.24
C GLY A 127 17.03 -11.54 4.63
N ALA A 128 16.60 -11.49 5.90
CA ALA A 128 15.39 -12.18 6.35
C ALA A 128 14.12 -11.37 6.01
N THR A 129 13.04 -12.08 5.72
CA THR A 129 11.68 -11.52 5.73
C THR A 129 11.08 -11.81 7.10
N VAL A 130 10.86 -10.77 7.89
CA VAL A 130 10.37 -10.87 9.27
C VAL A 130 8.87 -10.54 9.29
N ALA A 131 8.06 -11.48 9.79
CA ALA A 131 6.62 -11.28 9.94
C ALA A 131 6.30 -10.69 11.33
N PHE A 132 5.34 -9.78 11.37
CA PHE A 132 4.78 -9.19 12.57
C PHE A 132 3.31 -9.61 12.68
N PRO A 133 2.99 -10.70 13.41
CA PRO A 133 1.61 -11.06 13.66
C PRO A 133 0.86 -9.92 14.36
N VAL A 134 -0.37 -9.65 13.90
CA VAL A 134 -1.22 -8.61 14.50
C VAL A 134 -2.60 -9.17 14.84
N GLU A 135 -3.07 -8.91 16.06
CA GLU A 135 -4.48 -9.13 16.40
C GLU A 135 -5.23 -7.80 16.35
N GLN A 136 -6.22 -7.73 15.47
CA GLN A 136 -7.17 -6.62 15.40
C GLN A 136 -8.43 -7.03 16.15
N SER A 137 -8.72 -6.36 17.25
CA SER A 137 -9.97 -6.55 18.00
C SER A 137 -10.95 -5.45 17.70
N CYS A 138 -12.22 -5.81 17.59
CA CYS A 138 -13.30 -4.90 17.25
C CYS A 138 -14.41 -4.96 18.29
N VAL A 139 -15.39 -4.06 18.18
CA VAL A 139 -16.58 -4.09 19.06
C VAL A 139 -17.28 -5.46 18.97
N THR A 140 -17.32 -6.03 17.77
CA THR A 140 -17.79 -7.39 17.52
C THR A 140 -16.68 -8.16 16.81
N GLY A 141 -16.20 -9.23 17.45
CA GLY A 141 -15.23 -10.14 16.87
C GLY A 141 -13.79 -9.63 16.87
N SER A 142 -12.92 -10.42 16.23
CA SER A 142 -11.51 -10.13 16.05
C SER A 142 -11.00 -10.81 14.78
N THR A 143 -9.90 -10.28 14.24
CA THR A 143 -9.15 -10.86 13.13
C THR A 143 -7.69 -11.02 13.53
N ALA A 144 -7.13 -12.21 13.34
CA ALA A 144 -5.70 -12.46 13.51
C ALA A 144 -5.02 -12.38 12.14
N TRP A 145 -4.14 -11.39 11.97
CA TRP A 145 -3.31 -11.17 10.79
C TRP A 145 -1.96 -11.86 11.02
N ASN A 146 -1.94 -13.19 10.85
CA ASN A 146 -0.79 -14.03 11.18
C ASN A 146 -0.47 -15.11 10.13
N ASP A 147 -1.16 -15.10 8.98
CA ASP A 147 -0.89 -16.03 7.91
C ASP A 147 0.42 -15.66 7.21
N VAL A 148 1.25 -16.66 6.92
CA VAL A 148 2.50 -16.49 6.15
C VAL A 148 2.25 -16.95 4.72
N ALA A 149 2.56 -16.09 3.75
CA ALA A 149 2.43 -16.45 2.34
C ALA A 149 3.45 -17.53 1.94
N GLU A 150 2.97 -18.61 1.34
CA GLU A 150 3.85 -19.64 0.74
C GLU A 150 4.28 -19.24 -0.68
N THR A 151 5.51 -19.61 -1.06
CA THR A 151 6.06 -19.23 -2.37
C THR A 151 5.31 -19.93 -3.50
N GLY A 152 4.67 -19.14 -4.36
CA GLY A 152 3.95 -19.63 -5.53
C GLY A 152 2.49 -20.01 -5.26
N GLU A 153 2.00 -19.75 -4.05
CA GLU A 153 0.60 -19.90 -3.69
C GLU A 153 -0.17 -18.56 -3.78
N GLU A 154 -1.49 -18.64 -3.65
CA GLU A 154 -2.37 -17.46 -3.57
C GLU A 154 -2.11 -16.70 -2.26
N GLU A 155 -2.37 -15.39 -2.26
CA GLU A 155 -2.25 -14.58 -1.03
C GLU A 155 -3.21 -15.13 0.04
N PRO A 156 -2.73 -15.36 1.28
CA PRO A 156 -3.60 -15.88 2.33
C PRO A 156 -4.67 -14.86 2.71
N ALA A 157 -5.70 -15.33 3.42
CA ALA A 157 -6.85 -14.50 3.77
C ALA A 157 -6.51 -13.42 4.81
N HIS A 158 -5.60 -13.72 5.75
CA HIS A 158 -5.18 -12.80 6.81
C HIS A 158 -3.66 -12.71 6.91
N PRO A 159 -3.00 -12.16 5.88
CA PRO A 159 -1.54 -12.10 5.85
C PRO A 159 -1.00 -11.28 7.01
N ALA A 160 0.06 -11.79 7.66
CA ALA A 160 0.85 -11.01 8.59
C ALA A 160 1.57 -9.86 7.86
N PRO A 161 1.62 -8.65 8.42
CA PRO A 161 2.55 -7.62 7.95
C PRO A 161 3.99 -8.15 7.94
N VAL A 162 4.73 -7.90 6.86
CA VAL A 162 6.11 -8.37 6.69
C VAL A 162 7.07 -7.23 6.43
N VAL A 163 8.27 -7.33 6.99
CA VAL A 163 9.39 -6.40 6.76
C VAL A 163 10.58 -7.19 6.24
N LEU A 164 11.11 -6.81 5.07
CA LEU A 164 12.39 -7.29 4.58
C LEU A 164 13.52 -6.56 5.30
N VAL A 165 14.36 -7.32 6.00
CA VAL A 165 15.53 -6.76 6.68
C VAL A 165 16.67 -6.65 5.67
N SER A 166 17.03 -5.43 5.27
CA SER A 166 18.16 -5.21 4.37
C SER A 166 19.50 -5.33 5.09
N ALA A 167 20.60 -5.31 4.32
CA ALA A 167 21.93 -5.17 4.89
C ALA A 167 22.02 -3.91 5.79
N PRO A 168 22.93 -3.89 6.78
CA PRO A 168 23.19 -2.70 7.58
C PRO A 168 23.53 -1.50 6.70
N GLU A 169 23.13 -0.30 7.12
CA GLU A 169 23.54 0.92 6.43
C GLU A 169 25.04 1.14 6.64
N GLU A 170 25.80 1.24 5.55
CA GLU A 170 27.18 1.68 5.61
C GLU A 170 27.23 3.20 5.88
N GLY A 171 27.23 3.56 7.16
CA GLY A 171 27.57 4.93 7.60
C GLY A 171 26.51 5.64 8.43
N ALA A 172 26.49 5.36 9.72
CA ALA A 172 26.11 6.34 10.74
C ALA A 172 26.81 5.99 12.06
N ALA A 173 28.14 6.08 12.06
CA ALA A 173 28.86 6.27 13.32
C ALA A 173 28.29 7.55 13.95
N SER A 174 27.70 7.43 15.13
CA SER A 174 27.25 8.59 15.92
C SER A 174 28.46 9.46 16.24
N GLU A 175 28.68 10.51 15.46
CA GLU A 175 29.63 11.57 15.77
C GLU A 175 29.02 12.47 16.86
N HIS A 176 29.09 12.03 18.12
CA HIS A 176 28.99 12.92 19.26
C HIS A 176 30.35 13.60 19.50
N GLY A 177 30.66 14.61 18.70
CA GLY A 177 31.87 15.42 18.82
C GLY A 177 31.59 16.87 18.48
N GLY A 178 31.13 17.65 19.46
CA GLY A 178 30.92 19.08 19.28
C GLY A 178 32.22 19.84 19.02
N SER A 179 32.17 20.81 18.10
CA SER A 179 32.80 22.11 18.32
C SER A 179 32.23 23.14 17.35
N HIS A 180 31.89 24.28 17.94
CA HIS A 180 31.53 25.52 17.29
C HIS A 180 32.60 26.01 16.31
N ALA A 181 32.17 26.54 15.17
CA ALA A 181 32.74 27.76 14.59
C ALA A 181 31.76 28.37 13.57
N SER A 182 31.24 29.54 13.91
CA SER A 182 30.49 30.43 13.02
C SER A 182 31.34 30.94 11.86
N VAL A 183 30.78 31.04 10.66
CA VAL A 183 30.95 32.25 9.83
C VAL A 183 29.84 32.39 8.77
N ALA A 184 29.19 33.55 8.85
CA ALA A 184 28.68 34.47 7.82
C ALA A 184 27.86 33.97 6.62
N SER A 185 26.68 34.61 6.54
CA SER A 185 25.76 34.76 5.41
C SER A 185 26.42 35.21 4.12
N GLU A 186 25.87 34.77 2.98
CA GLU A 186 25.61 35.58 1.78
C GLU A 186 24.67 34.81 0.83
N ASP A 187 23.53 35.43 0.51
CA ASP A 187 22.59 35.08 -0.56
C ASP A 187 22.93 35.97 -1.76
N PRO A 188 22.90 35.47 -3.00
CA PRO A 188 21.86 36.00 -3.89
C PRO A 188 21.19 34.95 -4.78
N ALA A 189 19.88 35.13 -4.92
CA ALA A 189 18.97 34.51 -5.87
C ALA A 189 19.45 34.48 -7.33
N ALA A 190 19.20 33.36 -8.02
CA ALA A 190 18.69 33.33 -9.40
C ALA A 190 18.20 31.93 -9.80
N SER A 191 17.09 31.92 -10.54
CA SER A 191 16.40 30.78 -11.15
C SER A 191 17.27 29.71 -11.79
N ALA A 192 16.87 28.46 -11.60
CA ALA A 192 16.88 27.47 -12.68
C ALA A 192 15.73 26.49 -12.47
N ALA A 193 14.73 26.58 -13.34
CA ALA A 193 13.79 25.50 -13.58
C ALA A 193 14.61 24.30 -14.06
N THR A 194 14.59 23.20 -13.30
CA THR A 194 15.11 21.93 -13.81
C THR A 194 13.98 21.20 -14.50
N GLU A 195 14.20 21.11 -15.80
CA GLU A 195 13.44 20.41 -16.82
C GLU A 195 12.97 19.05 -16.34
N GLN A 196 11.70 18.74 -16.64
CA GLN A 196 11.29 17.36 -16.81
C GLN A 196 12.20 16.76 -17.88
N THR A 197 13.13 15.89 -17.47
CA THR A 197 13.81 14.96 -18.36
C THR A 197 12.76 13.98 -18.86
N GLY A 198 11.97 14.42 -19.84
CA GLY A 198 11.18 13.55 -20.69
C GLY A 198 12.17 12.66 -21.40
N THR A 199 12.19 11.39 -21.03
CA THR A 199 12.96 10.36 -21.71
C THR A 199 12.66 10.48 -23.20
N ASP A 200 13.66 10.86 -24.00
CA ASP A 200 13.61 10.91 -25.46
C ASP A 200 13.56 9.48 -26.03
N ASP A 201 12.53 8.74 -25.66
CA ASP A 201 12.29 7.40 -26.17
C ASP A 201 11.32 7.51 -27.36
N PRO A 202 11.81 7.40 -28.62
CA PRO A 202 10.97 7.48 -29.80
C PRO A 202 9.93 6.36 -29.84
N VAL A 203 10.16 5.25 -29.13
CA VAL A 203 9.21 4.14 -29.00
C VAL A 203 8.06 4.54 -28.07
N ALA A 204 8.36 5.20 -26.94
CA ALA A 204 7.35 5.71 -26.02
C ALA A 204 6.46 6.77 -26.68
N ARG A 205 7.04 7.67 -27.49
CA ARG A 205 6.29 8.66 -28.28
C ARG A 205 5.43 8.01 -29.36
N GLY A 206 5.92 6.96 -30.01
CA GLY A 206 5.16 6.19 -30.99
C GLY A 206 3.90 5.54 -30.39
N LEU A 207 4.03 4.94 -29.21
CA LEU A 207 2.92 4.30 -28.50
C LEU A 207 1.91 5.33 -27.94
N ALA A 208 2.40 6.48 -27.45
CA ALA A 208 1.53 7.58 -26.99
C ALA A 208 0.73 8.20 -28.15
N ALA A 209 1.33 8.38 -29.32
CA ALA A 209 0.63 8.89 -30.50
C ALA A 209 -0.42 7.90 -31.04
N ALA A 210 -0.10 6.60 -31.05
CA ALA A 210 -1.01 5.56 -31.52
C ALA A 210 -2.25 5.42 -30.61
N SER A 211 -2.07 5.51 -29.29
CA SER A 211 -3.19 5.45 -28.33
C SER A 211 -4.13 6.65 -28.43
N LEU A 212 -3.57 7.86 -28.64
CA LEU A 212 -4.38 9.06 -28.87
C LEU A 212 -5.20 8.95 -30.16
N ALA A 213 -4.60 8.47 -31.25
CA ALA A 213 -5.30 8.29 -32.52
C ALA A 213 -6.45 7.27 -32.42
N ALA A 214 -6.25 6.16 -31.70
CA ALA A 214 -7.30 5.19 -31.43
C ALA A 214 -8.45 5.78 -30.59
N GLY A 215 -8.12 6.55 -29.54
CA GLY A 215 -9.10 7.22 -28.69
C GLY A 215 -9.95 8.25 -29.43
N VAL A 216 -9.33 9.09 -30.27
CA VAL A 216 -10.03 10.07 -31.10
C VAL A 216 -10.91 9.38 -32.14
N GLY A 217 -10.43 8.30 -32.78
CA GLY A 217 -11.22 7.51 -33.73
C GLY A 217 -12.49 6.93 -33.10
N ALA A 218 -12.38 6.37 -31.89
CA ALA A 218 -13.53 5.84 -31.16
C ALA A 218 -14.55 6.93 -30.81
N LEU A 219 -14.09 8.12 -30.41
CA LEU A 219 -14.96 9.25 -30.09
C LEU A 219 -15.71 9.76 -31.33
N VAL A 220 -15.03 9.89 -32.47
CA VAL A 220 -15.65 10.32 -33.74
C VAL A 220 -16.72 9.32 -34.20
N VAL A 221 -16.44 8.02 -34.12
CA VAL A 221 -17.43 6.98 -34.45
C VAL A 221 -18.63 7.02 -33.50
N ALA A 222 -18.42 7.24 -32.20
CA ALA A 222 -19.49 7.35 -31.22
C ALA A 222 -20.40 8.56 -31.50
N LEU A 223 -19.80 9.73 -31.80
CA LEU A 223 -20.54 10.96 -32.12
C LEU A 223 -21.30 10.84 -33.45
N TRP A 224 -20.70 10.22 -34.48
CA TRP A 224 -21.36 9.99 -35.76
C TRP A 224 -22.55 9.03 -35.63
N ARG A 225 -22.41 7.96 -34.85
CA ARG A 225 -23.51 7.02 -34.55
C ARG A 225 -24.62 7.63 -33.68
N ARG A 226 -24.33 8.67 -32.89
CA ARG A 226 -25.34 9.42 -32.12
C ARG A 226 -26.13 10.35 -33.05
N ARG A 227 -25.44 11.04 -33.96
CA ARG A 227 -26.05 11.94 -34.95
C ARG A 227 -26.89 11.19 -35.99
N ALA A 228 -26.49 10.00 -36.42
CA ALA A 228 -27.26 9.18 -37.36
C ALA A 228 -28.52 8.53 -36.75
N ARG A 229 -28.67 8.59 -35.42
CA ARG A 229 -29.83 8.07 -34.68
C ARG A 229 -30.77 9.17 -34.16
N SER A 230 -30.47 10.43 -34.48
CA SER A 230 -31.35 11.59 -34.23
C SER A 230 -31.98 12.01 -35.55
#